data_AF-A0AB39RPT0-F1
#
_entry.id   AF-A0AB39RPT0-F1
#
_cell.length_a   1.000
_cell.length_b   1.000
_cell.length_c   1.000
_cell.angle_alpha   90.00
_cell.angle_beta   90.00
_cell.angle_gamma   90.00
#
_symmetry.space_group_name_H-M   'P 1'
#
loop_
_entity.id
_entity.type
_entity.pdbx_description
1 polymer ?
#
loop_
_entity_poly.entity_id
_entity_poly.type
_entity_poly.pdbx_seq_one_letter_code
_entity_poly.pdbx_strand_id
1 'polypeptide(L)' 'MTEAPHVCRHCDEEITDPDDAVHLGHEPGSSGPGWDIWAHRAHAYLVGPDPKATEILARVLIARALQGSDP' A
#
# COMPACT_ATOMS: atom_id res chain seq x y z
N MET A 1 -19.41 -19.37 0.36
CA MET A 1 -18.12 -18.69 0.17
C MET A 1 -17.96 -17.78 1.36
N THR A 2 -16.91 -17.93 2.16
CA THR A 2 -16.62 -17.03 3.28
C THR A 2 -15.83 -15.85 2.71
N GLU A 3 -16.29 -14.63 2.94
CA GLU A 3 -15.55 -13.43 2.60
C GLU A 3 -14.23 -13.43 3.37
N ALA A 4 -13.12 -13.04 2.73
CA ALA A 4 -11.84 -12.99 3.41
C ALA A 4 -11.90 -11.85 4.46
N PRO A 5 -11.47 -12.09 5.72
CA PRO A 5 -11.54 -11.05 6.73
C PRO A 5 -10.62 -9.89 6.35
N HIS A 6 -11.12 -8.66 6.50
CA HIS A 6 -10.29 -7.47 6.38
C HIS A 6 -9.38 -7.38 7.60
N VAL A 7 -8.07 -7.32 7.38
CA VAL A 7 -7.07 -7.18 8.44
C VAL A 7 -6.35 -5.86 8.28
N CYS A 8 -6.23 -5.12 9.38
CA CYS A 8 -5.59 -3.81 9.37
C CYS A 8 -4.07 -3.95 9.21
N ARG A 9 -3.52 -3.40 8.12
CA ARG A 9 -2.09 -3.47 7.81
C ARG A 9 -1.17 -2.85 8.86
N HIS A 10 -1.69 -1.95 9.69
CA HIS A 10 -0.91 -1.24 10.71
C HIS A 10 -0.80 -2.00 12.04
N CYS A 11 -1.90 -2.56 12.54
CA CYS A 11 -1.95 -3.21 13.85
C CYS A 11 -2.14 -4.73 13.80
N ASP A 12 -2.29 -5.30 12.59
CA ASP A 12 -2.52 -6.73 12.33
C ASP A 12 -3.79 -7.32 12.99
N GLU A 13 -4.71 -6.46 13.43
CA GLU A 13 -6.01 -6.85 13.98
C GLU A 13 -7.09 -6.93 12.90
N GLU A 14 -8.09 -7.79 13.12
CA GLU A 14 -9.26 -7.92 12.24
C GLU A 14 -10.17 -6.68 12.34
N ILE A 15 -10.60 -6.18 11.18
CA ILE A 15 -11.55 -5.09 11.06
C ILE A 15 -12.96 -5.68 11.11
N THR A 16 -13.62 -5.56 12.26
CA THR A 16 -14.94 -6.16 12.49
C THR A 16 -16.10 -5.23 12.09
N ASP A 17 -15.87 -3.92 12.07
CA ASP A 17 -16.83 -2.92 11.59
C ASP A 17 -16.52 -2.57 10.12
N PRO A 18 -17.41 -2.91 9.15
CA PRO A 18 -17.22 -2.56 7.75
C PRO A 18 -17.04 -1.06 7.50
N ASP A 19 -17.63 -0.19 8.32
CA ASP A 19 -17.48 1.25 8.18
C ASP A 19 -16.10 1.75 8.63
N ASP A 20 -15.34 0.97 9.40
CA ASP A 20 -13.96 1.29 9.77
C ASP A 20 -12.92 0.79 8.75
N ALA A 21 -13.35 -0.02 7.77
CA ALA A 21 -12.46 -0.55 6.73
C ALA A 21 -12.12 0.51 5.68
N VAL A 22 -10.83 0.83 5.54
CA VAL A 22 -10.31 1.69 4.47
C VAL A 22 -9.45 0.86 3.53
N HIS A 23 -9.85 0.79 2.27
CA HIS A 23 -9.07 0.17 1.20
C HIS A 23 -7.87 1.06 0.84
N LEU A 24 -6.66 0.51 0.95
CA LEU A 24 -5.41 1.23 0.68
C LEU A 24 -4.84 0.91 -0.70
N GLY A 25 -5.09 -0.28 -1.23
CA GLY A 25 -4.54 -0.71 -2.51
C GLY A 25 -4.56 -2.22 -2.67
N HIS A 26 -3.88 -2.69 -3.70
CA HIS A 26 -3.82 -4.10 -4.06
C HIS A 26 -2.37 -4.54 -4.21
N GLU A 27 -1.97 -5.60 -3.51
CA GLU A 27 -0.66 -6.22 -3.64
C GLU A 27 -0.74 -7.40 -4.62
N PRO A 28 -0.06 -7.34 -5.77
CA PRO A 28 -0.11 -8.40 -6.76
C PRO A 28 0.59 -9.66 -6.25
N GLY A 29 -0.06 -10.81 -6.42
CA GLY A 29 0.51 -12.10 -6.06
C GLY A 29 1.42 -12.63 -7.17
N SER A 30 2.55 -13.23 -6.81
CA SER A 30 3.48 -13.83 -7.78
C SER A 30 2.89 -15.02 -8.56
N SER A 31 1.84 -15.65 -8.03
CA SER A 31 1.22 -16.86 -8.60
C SER A 31 -0.31 -16.87 -8.50
N GLY A 32 -0.95 -15.70 -8.43
CA GLY A 32 -2.40 -15.59 -8.23
C GLY A 32 -2.88 -14.14 -8.31
N PRO A 33 -4.18 -13.89 -8.06
CA PRO A 33 -4.78 -12.57 -8.24
C PRO A 33 -4.33 -11.51 -7.23
N GLY A 34 -3.42 -11.82 -6.29
CA GLY A 34 -2.97 -10.89 -5.25
C GLY A 34 -3.92 -10.82 -4.05
N TRP A 35 -3.73 -9.80 -3.21
CA TRP A 35 -4.62 -9.50 -2.08
C TRP A 35 -4.81 -7.99 -1.91
N ASP A 36 -6.01 -7.60 -1.48
CA ASP A 36 -6.32 -6.21 -1.16
C ASP A 36 -5.76 -5.86 0.23
N ILE A 37 -5.26 -4.63 0.35
CA ILE A 37 -4.69 -4.07 1.58
C ILE A 37 -5.73 -3.18 2.22
N TRP A 38 -6.02 -3.45 3.49
CA TRP A 38 -6.99 -2.71 4.29
C TRP A 38 -6.34 -2.11 5.54
N ALA A 39 -6.96 -1.07 6.09
CA ALA A 39 -6.61 -0.52 7.40
C ALA A 39 -7.86 0.02 8.10
N HIS A 40 -7.83 0.02 9.45
CA HIS A 40 -8.76 0.84 10.23
C HIS A 40 -8.65 2.30 9.79
N ARG A 41 -9.75 3.06 9.82
CA ARG A 41 -9.77 4.46 9.41
C ARG A 41 -8.76 5.30 10.20
N ALA A 42 -8.62 5.02 11.48
CA ALA A 42 -7.65 5.67 12.36
C ALA A 42 -6.19 5.30 12.07
N HIS A 43 -5.93 4.23 11.32
CA HIS A 43 -4.59 3.74 11.01
C HIS A 43 -4.18 3.92 9.54
N ALA A 44 -5.11 4.28 8.66
CA ALA A 44 -4.85 4.42 7.22
C ALA A 44 -3.63 5.32 6.92
N TYR A 45 -3.46 6.42 7.68
CA TYR A 45 -2.33 7.33 7.51
C TYR A 45 -1.00 6.83 8.12
N LEU A 46 -1.04 5.78 8.96
CA LEU A 46 0.13 5.21 9.63
C LEU A 46 0.79 4.07 8.85
N VAL A 47 0.09 3.48 7.87
CA VAL A 47 0.63 2.41 7.01
C VAL A 47 1.76 2.91 6.12
N GLY A 48 1.84 4.23 5.90
CA GLY A 48 2.84 4.86 5.04
C GLY A 48 2.60 4.59 3.55
N PRO A 49 3.37 5.24 2.66
CA PRO A 49 3.28 5.00 1.23
C PRO A 49 3.76 3.59 0.87
N ASP A 50 3.21 3.03 -0.21
CA ASP A 50 3.67 1.76 -0.75
C ASP A 50 5.21 1.79 -1.00
N PRO A 51 5.98 0.81 -0.48
CA PRO A 51 7.43 0.82 -0.60
C PRO A 51 7.92 0.78 -2.07
N LYS A 52 7.19 0.08 -2.96
CA LYS A 52 7.54 -0.01 -4.38
C LYS A 52 7.28 1.31 -5.09
N ALA A 53 6.16 1.98 -4.78
CA ALA A 53 5.88 3.32 -5.28
C ALA A 53 6.96 4.32 -4.84
N THR A 54 7.40 4.22 -3.58
CA THR A 54 8.50 5.03 -3.04
C THR A 54 9.82 4.78 -3.79
N GLU A 55 10.16 3.52 -4.04
CA GLU A 55 11.35 3.12 -4.80
C GLU A 55 11.30 3.65 -6.26
N ILE A 56 10.15 3.53 -6.93
CA ILE A 56 9.95 4.02 -8.30
C ILE A 56 10.10 5.55 -8.34
N LEU A 57 9.47 6.27 -7.41
CA LEU A 57 9.60 7.72 -7.31
C LEU A 57 11.07 8.13 -7.12
N ALA A 58 11.79 7.45 -6.22
CA ALA A 58 13.21 7.70 -6.01
C ALA A 58 14.03 7.52 -7.30
N ARG A 59 13.79 6.46 -8.07
CA ARG A 59 14.46 6.23 -9.36
C ARG A 59 14.16 7.34 -10.37
N VAL A 60 12.92 7.81 -10.46
CA VAL A 60 12.53 8.91 -11.35
C VAL A 60 13.24 10.20 -10.96
N LEU A 61 13.30 10.52 -9.66
CA LEU A 61 13.98 11.72 -9.16
C LEU A 61 15.48 11.67 -9.44
N ILE A 62 16.13 10.52 -9.21
CA ILE A 62 17.55 10.31 -9.52
C ILE A 62 17.78 10.50 -11.03
N ALA A 63 16.97 9.87 -11.88
CA ALA A 63 17.11 10.01 -13.33
C ALA A 63 16.97 11.47 -13.80
N ARG A 64 16.01 12.22 -13.25
CA ARG A 64 15.84 13.65 -13.56
C ARG A 64 17.02 14.50 -13.10
N ALA A 65 17.56 14.23 -11.91
CA ALA A 65 18.74 14.93 -11.41
C ALA A 65 19.95 14.70 -12.32
N LEU A 66 20.17 13.46 -12.78
CA LEU A 66 21.25 13.13 -13.70
C LEU A 66 21.06 13.75 -15.09
N GLN A 67 19.82 13.88 -15.58
CA GLN A 67 19.51 14.52 -16.86
C GLN A 67 19.61 16.05 -16.80
N GLY A 68 19.35 16.67 -15.65
CA GLY A 68 19.52 18.11 -15.42
C GLY A 68 20.95 18.52 -15.04
N SER A 69 21.87 17.55 -14.94
CA SER A 69 23.29 17.75 -14.66
C SER A 69 24.11 17.67 -15.94
N ASP A 70 23.80 18.53 -16.92
CA ASP A 70 24.66 18.77 -18.09
C ASP A 70 25.35 20.13 -17.88
N PRO A 71 26.70 20.23 -17.94
CA PRO A 71 27.40 21.53 -17.90
C PRO A 71 27.14 22.40 -19.13
#